data_AF-A0AA88MDI3-F1
#
_entry.id   AF-A0AA88MDI3-F1
#
_cell.length_a   1.000
_cell.length_b   1.000
_cell.length_c   1.000
_cell.angle_alpha   90.00
_cell.angle_beta   90.00
_cell.angle_gamma   90.00
#
_symmetry.space_group_name_H-M   'P 1'
#
loop_
_entity.id
_entity.type
_entity.pdbx_description
1 polymer ?
#
loop_
_entity_poly.entity_id
_entity_poly.type
_entity_poly.pdbx_seq_one_letter_code
_entity_poly.pdbx_strand_id
1 'polypeptide(L)'
;MCSHRLTADCNLNRDMAASLICSDTQSSARVSSVLNRDVKQYGKKYMFDCNEDTCWNSDQGERQWVSLEFPQSVKVSELKVQFQGGFSAKTCRLEGCRKDGSFEVIGHFYSEDNNSLQISFILLF
;
A
#
# COMPACT_ATOMS: atom_id res chain seq x y z
N MET A 1 -13.46 7.10 -4.37
CA MET A 1 -13.31 6.03 -3.36
C MET A 1 -12.09 5.25 -3.81
N CYS A 2 -11.07 5.05 -2.98
CA CYS A 2 -9.90 4.25 -3.41
C CYS A 2 -9.65 3.16 -2.38
N SER A 3 -9.68 1.90 -2.84
CA SER A 3 -9.48 0.70 -2.04
C SER A 3 -8.02 0.25 -2.14
N HIS A 4 -7.19 0.41 -1.11
CA HIS A 4 -5.78 0.02 -1.23
C HIS A 4 -5.50 -1.24 -0.42
N ARG A 5 -4.74 -2.16 -1.00
CA ARG A 5 -3.99 -3.22 -0.30
C ARG A 5 -2.53 -2.97 -0.60
N LEU A 6 -1.64 -2.81 0.38
CA LEU A 6 -0.19 -2.67 0.12
C LEU A 6 0.50 -3.97 0.53
N THR A 7 1.29 -4.55 -0.36
CA THR A 7 2.28 -5.57 -0.02
C THR A 7 3.62 -5.18 -0.62
N ALA A 8 4.66 -5.06 0.21
CA ALA A 8 6.01 -4.75 -0.24
C ALA A 8 6.91 -5.97 0.02
N ASP A 9 7.70 -6.42 -0.95
CA ASP A 9 8.65 -7.53 -0.81
C ASP A 9 10.11 -7.03 -0.94
N CYS A 10 11.05 -7.64 -0.21
CA CYS A 10 12.51 -7.40 -0.29
C CYS A 10 13.24 -8.49 -1.06
N ASN A 11 14.29 -8.10 -1.80
CA ASN A 11 15.19 -9.01 -2.53
C ASN A 11 16.61 -9.01 -1.93
N LEU A 12 17.03 -10.13 -1.34
CA LEU A 12 18.42 -10.52 -1.10
C LEU A 12 18.53 -12.02 -1.43
N ASN A 13 19.15 -12.33 -2.56
CA ASN A 13 19.34 -13.65 -3.18
C ASN A 13 18.11 -14.29 -3.84
N ARG A 14 18.39 -14.93 -4.98
CA ARG A 14 17.49 -15.29 -6.08
C ARG A 14 16.36 -16.29 -5.77
N ASP A 15 16.09 -16.65 -4.51
CA ASP A 15 15.18 -17.77 -4.20
C ASP A 15 14.17 -17.61 -3.05
N MET A 16 14.08 -16.50 -2.31
CA MET A 16 12.91 -16.25 -1.43
C MET A 16 12.65 -14.75 -1.20
N ALA A 17 11.69 -14.18 -1.93
CA ALA A 17 11.12 -12.88 -1.59
C ALA A 17 10.27 -13.02 -0.32
N ALA A 18 10.50 -12.15 0.67
CA ALA A 18 9.74 -12.13 1.91
C ALA A 18 9.01 -10.79 2.08
N SER A 19 7.75 -10.89 2.51
CA SER A 19 6.88 -9.73 2.73
C SER A 19 7.47 -8.85 3.82
N LEU A 20 7.57 -7.56 3.51
CA LEU A 20 7.92 -6.48 4.44
C LEU A 20 6.74 -6.06 5.31
N ILE A 21 5.55 -6.58 5.04
CA ILE A 21 4.36 -6.31 5.86
C ILE A 21 4.36 -7.27 7.05
N CYS A 22 4.99 -6.86 8.15
CA CYS A 22 4.91 -7.54 9.45
C CYS A 22 3.94 -6.81 10.39
N SER A 23 3.71 -7.37 11.59
CA SER A 23 2.86 -6.77 12.62
C SER A 23 3.26 -5.33 12.97
N ASP A 24 4.56 -5.03 12.99
CA ASP A 24 5.05 -3.68 13.30
C ASP A 24 4.71 -2.69 12.17
N THR A 25 4.88 -3.10 10.91
CA THR A 25 4.50 -2.31 9.74
C THR A 25 3.00 -2.07 9.65
N GLN A 26 2.20 -3.08 9.98
CA GLN A 26 0.74 -2.94 10.02
C GLN A 26 0.28 -1.99 11.14
N SER A 27 0.91 -2.08 12.31
CA SER A 27 0.60 -1.24 13.47
C SER A 27 0.96 0.22 13.22
N SER A 28 2.10 0.47 12.58
CA SER A 28 2.60 1.81 12.23
C SER A 28 1.90 2.44 11.02
N ALA A 29 1.18 1.64 10.22
CA ALA A 29 0.52 2.11 8.99
C ALA A 29 -0.38 3.32 9.27
N ARG A 30 -0.33 4.34 8.42
CA ARG A 30 -1.22 5.51 8.49
C ARG A 30 -1.98 5.64 7.17
N VAL A 31 -3.18 6.18 7.26
CA VAL A 31 -4.04 6.45 6.10
C VAL A 31 -4.55 7.88 6.17
N SER A 32 -4.75 8.50 5.01
CA SER A 32 -5.21 9.88 4.89
C SER A 32 -6.62 10.11 5.45
N SER A 33 -7.51 9.16 5.24
CA SER A 33 -8.92 9.22 5.63
C SER A 33 -9.50 7.82 5.79
N VAL A 34 -10.73 7.73 6.31
CA VAL A 34 -11.52 6.50 6.32
C VAL A 34 -12.93 6.91 5.94
N LEU A 35 -13.52 6.22 4.96
CA LEU A 35 -14.84 6.55 4.42
C LEU A 35 -15.86 6.75 5.54
N ASN A 36 -16.50 7.92 5.57
CA ASN A 36 -17.50 8.31 6.58
C ASN A 36 -17.00 8.21 8.03
N ARG A 37 -15.68 8.19 8.23
CA ARG A 37 -15.02 7.91 9.52
C ARG A 37 -15.38 6.55 10.13
N ASP A 38 -15.93 5.63 9.33
CA ASP A 38 -16.32 4.30 9.80
C ASP A 38 -15.11 3.36 9.83
N VAL A 39 -14.31 3.47 10.89
CA VAL A 39 -13.15 2.62 11.14
C VAL A 39 -13.56 1.15 11.35
N LYS A 40 -14.80 0.89 11.75
CA LYS A 40 -15.28 -0.49 11.98
C LYS A 40 -15.53 -1.23 10.68
N GLN A 41 -15.86 -0.56 9.60
CA GLN A 41 -16.11 -1.21 8.30
C GLN A 41 -14.99 -0.97 7.28
N TYR A 42 -14.36 0.20 7.32
CA TYR A 42 -13.45 0.66 6.25
C TYR A 42 -12.05 1.02 6.76
N GLY A 43 -11.71 0.66 7.99
CA GLY A 43 -10.42 1.00 8.59
C GLY A 43 -9.21 0.29 7.96
N LYS A 44 -8.02 0.89 8.13
CA LYS A 44 -6.73 0.40 7.60
C LYS A 44 -6.40 -1.07 7.90
N LYS A 45 -6.95 -1.65 8.99
CA LYS A 45 -6.72 -3.07 9.36
C LYS A 45 -7.16 -4.02 8.25
N TYR A 46 -8.19 -3.64 7.49
CA TYR A 46 -8.75 -4.41 6.39
C TYR A 46 -7.84 -4.44 5.15
N MET A 47 -6.72 -3.70 5.14
CA MET A 47 -5.68 -3.88 4.12
C MET A 47 -4.81 -5.12 4.39
N PHE A 48 -4.81 -5.62 5.62
CA PHE A 48 -3.81 -6.58 6.11
C PHE A 48 -4.42 -7.85 6.72
N ASP A 49 -5.75 -7.97 6.73
CA ASP A 49 -6.48 -9.08 7.37
C ASP A 49 -6.61 -10.33 6.49
N CYS A 50 -6.06 -10.28 5.27
CA CYS A 50 -6.08 -11.37 4.30
C CYS A 50 -7.48 -11.80 3.85
N ASN A 51 -8.50 -10.96 4.01
CA ASN A 51 -9.85 -11.22 3.55
C ASN A 51 -10.14 -10.41 2.28
N GLU A 52 -10.58 -11.07 1.21
CA GLU A 52 -10.85 -10.42 -0.09
C GLU A 52 -12.15 -9.59 -0.07
N ASP A 53 -13.05 -9.90 0.87
CA ASP A 53 -14.33 -9.20 1.03
C ASP A 53 -14.19 -7.88 1.81
N THR A 54 -13.03 -7.63 2.41
CA THR A 54 -12.77 -6.41 3.18
C THR A 54 -11.66 -5.58 2.54
N CYS A 55 -11.71 -4.26 2.74
CA CYS A 55 -10.62 -3.37 2.36
C CYS A 55 -10.63 -2.08 3.19
N TRP A 56 -9.56 -1.30 3.09
CA TRP A 56 -9.62 0.10 3.51
C TRP A 56 -10.27 0.94 2.41
N ASN A 57 -11.24 1.79 2.77
CA ASN A 57 -11.80 2.79 1.87
C ASN A 57 -11.47 4.19 2.36
N SER A 58 -10.92 5.01 1.47
CA SER A 58 -10.79 6.44 1.69
C SER A 58 -12.09 7.21 1.44
N ASP A 59 -12.19 8.40 2.03
CA ASP A 59 -13.15 9.42 1.61
C ASP A 59 -12.87 9.89 0.16
N GLN A 60 -13.86 10.57 -0.44
CA GLN A 60 -13.67 11.21 -1.73
C GLN A 60 -12.69 12.38 -1.63
N GLY A 61 -11.94 12.62 -2.72
CA GLY A 61 -10.99 13.73 -2.81
C GLY A 61 -9.69 13.31 -3.47
N GLU A 62 -8.85 14.30 -3.78
CA GLU A 62 -7.52 14.07 -4.33
C GLU A 62 -6.54 13.63 -3.24
N ARG A 63 -5.47 12.93 -3.66
CA ARG A 63 -4.31 12.60 -2.81
C ARG A 63 -4.67 11.81 -1.55
N GLN A 64 -5.48 10.76 -1.70
CA GLN A 64 -5.63 9.75 -0.66
C GLN A 64 -4.37 8.88 -0.62
N TRP A 65 -3.88 8.58 0.57
CA TRP A 65 -2.57 7.93 0.74
C TRP A 65 -2.57 6.90 1.86
N VAL A 66 -1.65 5.96 1.73
CA VAL A 66 -1.26 5.02 2.78
C VAL A 66 0.24 5.20 2.99
N SER A 67 0.66 5.30 4.26
CA SER A 67 2.06 5.41 4.65
C SER A 67 2.42 4.23 5.55
N LEU A 68 3.55 3.59 5.27
CA LEU A 68 4.07 2.47 6.02
C LEU A 68 5.43 2.85 6.62
N GLU A 69 5.63 2.52 7.88
CA GLU A 69 6.92 2.64 8.54
C GLU A 69 7.46 1.23 8.79
N PHE A 70 8.66 0.96 8.27
CA PHE A 70 9.33 -0.32 8.45
C PHE A 70 10.14 -0.29 9.75
N PRO A 71 10.19 -1.40 10.52
CA PRO A 71 10.92 -1.46 11.78
C PRO A 71 12.44 -1.27 11.61
N GLN A 72 12.94 -1.43 10.39
CA GLN A 72 14.33 -1.23 10.01
C GLN A 72 14.43 -0.69 8.57
N SER A 73 15.63 -0.30 8.15
CA SER A 73 15.87 0.06 6.75
C SER A 73 15.66 -1.18 5.86
N VAL A 74 14.92 -1.01 4.77
CA VAL A 74 14.57 -2.08 3.84
C VAL A 74 14.93 -1.70 2.41
N LYS A 75 15.09 -2.70 1.54
CA LYS A 75 15.22 -2.53 0.10
C LYS A 75 13.93 -3.02 -0.57
N VAL A 76 13.01 -2.11 -0.85
CA VAL A 76 11.77 -2.47 -1.57
C VAL A 76 12.14 -2.86 -3.00
N SER A 77 11.75 -4.03 -3.45
CA SER A 77 11.92 -4.44 -4.85
C SER A 77 10.62 -4.47 -5.63
N GLU A 78 9.52 -4.71 -4.93
CA GLU A 78 8.20 -4.87 -5.54
C GLU A 78 7.12 -4.29 -4.65
N LEU A 79 6.15 -3.62 -5.27
CA LEU A 79 4.89 -3.22 -4.64
C LEU A 79 3.73 -3.94 -5.33
N LYS A 80 2.96 -4.71 -4.56
CA LYS A 80 1.72 -5.33 -5.01
C LYS A 80 0.52 -4.59 -4.40
N VAL A 81 -0.47 -4.28 -5.23
CA VAL A 81 -1.71 -3.62 -4.83
C VAL A 81 -2.90 -4.35 -5.40
N GLN A 82 -3.95 -4.48 -4.60
CA GLN A 82 -5.24 -5.02 -5.02
C GLN A 82 -6.34 -4.05 -4.58
N PHE A 83 -7.24 -3.74 -5.51
CA PHE A 83 -8.44 -2.95 -5.27
C PHE A 83 -9.63 -3.92 -5.27
N GLN A 84 -10.74 -3.65 -4.57
CA GLN A 84 -11.94 -4.51 -4.69
C GLN A 84 -12.68 -4.37 -6.04
N GLY A 85 -12.34 -3.33 -6.82
CA GLY A 85 -13.08 -2.96 -8.03
C GLY A 85 -14.26 -2.02 -7.76
N GLY A 86 -14.74 -1.36 -8.81
CA GLY A 86 -15.81 -0.35 -8.75
C GLY A 86 -15.30 1.06 -8.45
N PHE A 87 -14.18 1.18 -7.72
CA PHE A 87 -13.39 2.40 -7.63
C PHE A 87 -11.91 2.14 -7.30
N SER A 88 -11.01 2.55 -8.19
CA SER A 88 -9.56 2.53 -7.98
C SER A 88 -8.88 3.89 -8.17
N ALA A 89 -7.65 3.99 -7.68
CA ALA A 89 -6.81 5.15 -7.92
C ALA A 89 -6.27 5.12 -9.37
N LYS A 90 -6.68 6.08 -10.20
CA LYS A 90 -6.23 6.11 -11.61
C LYS A 90 -4.73 6.33 -11.76
N THR A 91 -4.13 7.12 -10.88
CA THR A 91 -2.70 7.42 -10.90
C THR A 91 -2.19 7.46 -9.48
N CYS A 92 -1.17 6.67 -9.22
CA CYS A 92 -0.54 6.52 -7.93
C CYS A 92 0.89 7.05 -7.99
N ARG A 93 1.31 7.64 -6.88
CA ARG A 93 2.68 8.12 -6.67
C ARG A 93 3.28 7.31 -5.53
N LEU A 94 4.39 6.64 -5.80
CA LEU A 94 5.17 5.96 -4.78
C LEU A 94 6.25 6.91 -4.27
N GLU A 95 6.24 7.12 -2.96
CA GLU A 95 7.22 7.96 -2.27
C GLU A 95 7.91 7.16 -1.17
N GLY A 96 9.16 7.52 -0.89
CA GLY A 96 9.90 6.96 0.23
C GLY A 96 10.95 7.92 0.74
N CYS A 97 11.40 7.67 1.96
CA CYS A 97 12.48 8.40 2.58
C CYS A 97 13.24 7.47 3.51
N ARG A 98 14.48 7.85 3.85
CA ARG A 98 15.14 7.30 5.03
C ARG A 98 14.55 7.95 6.28
N LYS A 99 14.84 7.37 7.46
CA LYS A 99 14.41 7.92 8.73
C LYS A 99 14.81 9.41 8.83
N ASP A 100 13.84 10.24 9.22
CA ASP A 100 13.97 11.71 9.38
C ASP A 100 14.27 12.50 8.08
N GLY A 101 14.19 11.86 6.91
CA GLY A 101 14.30 12.51 5.61
C GLY A 101 12.97 13.04 5.07
N SER A 102 13.02 13.90 4.06
CA SER A 102 11.86 14.26 3.26
C SER A 102 11.47 13.11 2.33
N PHE A 103 10.17 12.91 2.11
CA PHE A 103 9.67 11.99 1.09
C PHE A 103 10.11 12.44 -0.30
N GLU A 104 10.69 11.50 -1.06
CA GLU A 104 11.06 11.67 -2.46
C GLU A 104 10.22 10.73 -3.33
N VAL A 105 9.92 11.18 -4.55
CA VAL A 105 9.18 10.38 -5.52
C VAL A 105 10.09 9.28 -6.05
N ILE A 106 9.71 8.03 -5.79
CA ILE A 106 10.38 6.84 -6.31
C ILE A 106 9.85 6.53 -7.72
N GLY A 107 8.55 6.72 -7.94
CA GLY A 107 7.93 6.48 -9.24
C GLY A 107 6.43 6.69 -9.24
N HIS A 108 5.84 6.44 -10.40
CA HIS A 108 4.40 6.47 -10.62
C HIS A 108 3.92 5.13 -11.13
N PHE A 109 2.69 4.77 -10.77
CA PHE A 109 2.03 3.59 -11.29
C PHE A 109 0.55 3.85 -11.51
N TYR A 110 -0.07 3.02 -12.33
CA TYR A 110 -1.50 3.06 -12.64
C TYR A 110 -2.10 1.77 -12.14
N SER A 111 -3.28 1.83 -11.53
CA SER A 111 -4.02 0.63 -11.19
C SER A 111 -5.26 0.47 -12.04
N GLU A 112 -5.57 -0.78 -12.33
CA GLU A 112 -6.82 -1.20 -12.93
C GLU A 112 -7.90 -1.24 -11.85
N ASP A 113 -9.12 -0.90 -12.25
CA ASP A 113 -10.29 -0.95 -11.37
C ASP A 113 -10.91 -2.35 -11.36
N ASN A 114 -10.16 -3.32 -10.85
CA ASN A 114 -10.59 -4.71 -10.72
C ASN A 114 -10.02 -5.37 -9.47
N ASN A 115 -10.53 -6.56 -9.15
CA ASN A 115 -10.10 -7.37 -8.01
C ASN A 115 -8.87 -8.25 -8.26
N SER A 116 -8.09 -7.96 -9.30
CA SER A 116 -6.84 -8.69 -9.54
C SER A 116 -5.74 -8.09 -8.66
N LEU A 117 -4.85 -8.95 -8.17
CA LEU A 117 -3.60 -8.51 -7.58
C LEU A 117 -2.71 -7.93 -8.69
N GLN A 118 -2.29 -6.67 -8.53
CA GLN A 118 -1.52 -5.95 -9.53
C GLN A 118 -0.11 -5.70 -9.00
N ILE A 119 0.90 -6.00 -9.82
CA ILE A 119 2.28 -5.60 -9.55
C ILE A 119 2.43 -4.17 -10.06
N SER A 120 2.43 -3.24 -9.11
CA SER A 120 2.38 -1.81 -9.40
C SER A 120 3.75 -1.22 -9.68
N PHE A 121 4.82 -1.82 -9.15
CA PHE A 121 6.17 -1.26 -9.29
C PHE A 121 7.23 -2.34 -9.08
N ILE A 122 8.24 -2.37 -9.95
CA ILE A 122 9.44 -3.20 -9.82
C ILE A 122 10.65 -2.29 -9.88
N LEU A 123 11.46 -2.29 -8.82
CA LEU A 123 12.76 -1.62 -8.83
C LEU A 123 13.81 -2.58 -9.41
N LEU A 124 14.20 -2.33 -10.65
CA LEU A 124 15.37 -2.97 -11.26
C LEU A 124 16.61 -2.29 -10.66
N PHE A 125 17.33 -3.03 -9.81
CA PHE A 125 18.64 -2.63 -9.27
C PHE A 125 19.76 -3.36 -9.99
#